data_AF-A0A4Q0AK82-F1
#
_entry.id   AF-A0A4Q0AK82-F1
#
_cell.length_a   1.000
_cell.length_b   1.000
_cell.length_c   1.000
_cell.angle_alpha   90.00
_cell.angle_beta   90.00
_cell.angle_gamma   90.00
#
_symmetry.space_group_name_H-M   'P 1'
#
loop_
_entity.id
_entity.type
_entity.pdbx_description
1 polymer ?
#
loop_
_entity_poly.entity_id
_entity_poly.type
_entity_poly.pdbx_seq_one_letter_code
_entity_poly.pdbx_strand_id
1 'polypeptide(L)'
;MKAAMVYRPNSATSREAEDYLRDFTRRTALTLEVLDPDTSEGQAFCELYDVVEFPSIVALDDAGKLMQIWRGLPLPLFDEVAYYAAGSS
;
A
#
# COMPACT_ATOMS: atom_id res chain seq x y z
N MET A 1 -1.83 -8.40 -11.03
CA MET A 1 -1.27 -7.17 -10.41
C MET A 1 -1.70 -7.12 -8.96
N LYS A 2 -0.93 -6.47 -8.10
CA LYS A 2 -1.30 -6.25 -6.69
C LYS A 2 -0.87 -4.88 -6.18
N ALA A 3 -1.54 -4.38 -5.15
CA ALA A 3 -1.17 -3.17 -4.43
C ALA A 3 -1.10 -3.44 -2.91
N ALA A 4 -0.04 -2.95 -2.27
CA ALA A 4 0.24 -3.12 -0.85
C ALA A 4 0.35 -1.76 -0.16
N MET A 5 -0.28 -1.63 1.02
CA MET A 5 -0.11 -0.52 1.95
C MET A 5 0.92 -0.91 3.00
N VAL A 6 1.99 -0.11 3.12
CA VAL A 6 2.98 -0.24 4.17
C VAL A 6 2.80 0.90 5.16
N TYR A 7 2.47 0.59 6.42
CA TYR A 7 2.32 1.60 7.46
C TYR A 7 2.66 1.05 8.85
N ARG A 8 3.11 1.93 9.76
CA ARG A 8 3.36 1.57 11.16
C ARG A 8 2.06 1.66 11.96
N PRO A 9 1.55 0.56 12.54
CA PRO A 9 0.44 0.60 13.47
C PRO A 9 0.78 1.46 14.71
N ASN A 10 -0.23 2.07 15.33
CA ASN A 10 -0.06 2.91 16.53
C ASN A 10 0.91 4.10 16.37
N SER A 11 1.14 4.55 15.14
CA SER A 11 1.98 5.72 14.83
C SER A 11 1.13 6.98 14.61
N ALA A 12 1.79 8.14 14.54
CA ALA A 12 1.12 9.42 14.29
C ALA A 12 0.33 9.46 12.97
N THR A 13 0.71 8.63 11.98
CA THR A 13 0.08 8.57 10.64
C THR A 13 -0.73 7.29 10.41
N SER A 14 -0.93 6.48 11.46
CA SER A 14 -1.69 5.21 11.36
C SER A 14 -3.15 5.44 10.98
N ARG A 15 -3.76 6.51 11.50
CA ARG A 15 -5.16 6.85 11.25
C ARG A 15 -5.42 7.10 9.77
N GLU A 16 -4.53 7.81 9.08
CA GLU A 16 -4.65 8.11 7.65
C GLU A 16 -4.63 6.83 6.81
N ALA A 17 -3.74 5.88 7.15
CA ALA A 17 -3.68 4.59 6.45
C ALA A 17 -4.93 3.73 6.72
N GLU A 18 -5.39 3.66 7.97
CA GLU A 18 -6.57 2.89 8.36
C GLU A 18 -7.86 3.44 7.74
N ASP A 19 -8.03 4.76 7.78
CA ASP A 19 -9.17 5.45 7.16
C ASP A 19 -9.15 5.24 5.64
N TYR A 20 -7.97 5.32 5.00
CA TYR A 20 -7.80 5.03 3.59
C TYR A 20 -8.21 3.60 3.23
N LEU A 21 -7.68 2.60 3.93
CA LEU A 21 -7.96 1.18 3.69
C LEU A 21 -9.45 0.86 3.84
N ARG A 22 -10.08 1.39 4.90
CA ARG A 22 -11.52 1.22 5.16
C ARG A 22 -12.35 1.82 4.04
N ASP A 23 -12.06 3.06 3.67
CA ASP A 23 -12.86 3.79 2.69
C ASP A 23 -12.61 3.32 1.25
N PHE A 24 -11.38 2.89 0.94
CA PHE A 24 -11.01 2.22 -0.31
C PHE A 24 -11.86 0.95 -0.47
N THR A 25 -11.81 0.04 0.50
CA THR A 25 -12.57 -1.23 0.46
C THR A 25 -14.07 -0.98 0.30
N ARG A 26 -14.62 0.01 1.04
CA ARG A 26 -16.03 0.38 0.94
C ARG A 26 -16.44 0.88 -0.45
N ARG A 27 -15.56 1.59 -1.15
CA ARG A 27 -15.88 2.26 -2.43
C ARG A 27 -15.55 1.41 -3.65
N THR A 28 -14.53 0.56 -3.58
CA THR A 28 -14.03 -0.20 -4.73
C THR A 28 -14.36 -1.69 -4.64
N ALA A 29 -14.76 -2.20 -3.46
CA ALA A 29 -14.87 -3.62 -3.14
C ALA A 29 -13.54 -4.40 -3.31
N LEU A 30 -12.41 -3.69 -3.44
CA LEU A 30 -11.07 -4.25 -3.51
C LEU A 30 -10.36 -4.08 -2.17
N THR A 31 -9.41 -4.97 -1.88
CA THR A 31 -8.56 -4.88 -0.68
C THR A 31 -7.11 -4.70 -1.10
N LEU A 32 -6.33 -4.03 -0.25
CA LEU A 32 -4.87 -3.96 -0.38
C LEU A 32 -4.22 -4.98 0.56
N GLU A 33 -3.08 -5.50 0.15
CA GLU A 33 -2.17 -6.18 1.07
C GLU A 33 -1.68 -5.16 2.11
N VAL A 34 -1.55 -5.56 3.37
CA VAL A 34 -1.15 -4.65 4.45
C VAL A 34 0.11 -5.18 5.12
N LEU A 35 1.15 -4.36 5.17
CA LEU A 35 2.44 -4.71 5.74
C LEU A 35 2.83 -3.73 6.84
N ASP A 36 3.25 -4.28 7.98
CA ASP A 36 3.87 -3.52 9.07
C ASP A 36 5.39 -3.51 8.84
N PRO A 37 6.02 -2.34 8.62
CA PRO A 37 7.45 -2.23 8.35
C PRO A 37 8.34 -2.59 9.55
N ASP A 38 7.77 -2.81 10.73
CA ASP A 38 8.50 -3.28 11.92
C ASP A 38 8.55 -4.82 12.03
N THR A 39 7.83 -5.54 11.17
CA THR A 39 7.94 -7.00 11.04
C THR A 39 9.08 -7.39 10.11
N SER A 40 9.63 -8.61 10.24
CA SER A 40 10.71 -9.07 9.36
C SER A 40 10.32 -9.08 7.87
N GLU A 41 9.08 -9.44 7.55
CA GLU A 41 8.55 -9.39 6.18
C GLU A 41 8.44 -7.95 5.68
N GLY A 42 7.87 -7.05 6.48
CA GLY A 42 7.77 -5.63 6.14
C GLY A 42 9.12 -4.96 5.97
N GLN A 43 10.11 -5.28 6.80
CA GLN A 43 11.49 -4.79 6.67
C GLN A 43 12.12 -5.21 5.34
N ALA A 44 12.04 -6.50 5.01
CA ALA A 44 12.55 -7.03 3.74
C ALA A 44 11.83 -6.40 2.54
N PHE A 45 10.51 -6.20 2.64
CA PHE A 45 9.72 -5.53 1.59
C PHE A 45 10.14 -4.06 1.41
N CYS A 46 10.34 -3.33 2.52
CA CYS A 46 10.77 -1.93 2.47
C CYS A 46 12.17 -1.80 1.86
N GLU A 47 13.09 -2.70 2.20
CA GLU A 47 14.43 -2.73 1.61
C GLU A 47 14.38 -3.03 0.11
N LEU A 48 13.61 -4.05 -0.30
CA LEU A 48 13.50 -4.47 -1.69
C LEU A 48 12.94 -3.36 -2.61
N TYR A 49 11.96 -2.59 -2.12
CA TYR A 49 11.25 -1.59 -2.91
C TYR A 49 11.60 -0.13 -2.53
N ASP A 50 12.62 0.07 -1.69
CA ASP A 50 13.10 1.38 -1.22
C ASP A 50 11.96 2.25 -0.63
N VAL A 51 11.24 1.65 0.33
CA VAL A 51 10.18 2.31 1.12
C VAL A 51 10.80 2.88 2.39
N VAL A 52 11.01 4.20 2.39
CA VAL A 52 11.65 4.93 3.51
C VAL A 52 10.69 5.86 4.25
N GLU A 53 9.48 6.04 3.74
CA GLU A 53 8.44 6.92 4.30
C GLU A 53 7.14 6.14 4.56
N PHE A 54 6.41 6.49 5.62
CA PHE A 54 5.18 5.80 6.01
C PHE A 54 4.03 6.80 6.29
N PRO A 55 2.79 6.49 5.85
CA PRO A 55 2.42 5.33 5.06
C PRO A 55 2.93 5.42 3.61
N SER A 56 3.04 4.28 2.92
CA SER A 56 3.34 4.22 1.48
C SER A 56 2.49 3.14 0.82
N ILE A 57 2.10 3.34 -0.45
CA ILE A 57 1.44 2.32 -1.27
C ILE A 57 2.39 1.88 -2.38
N VAL A 58 2.56 0.57 -2.54
CA VAL A 58 3.42 -0.05 -3.56
C VAL A 58 2.56 -0.90 -4.49
N ALA A 59 2.62 -0.62 -5.79
CA ALA A 59 1.94 -1.40 -6.82
C ALA A 59 2.95 -2.25 -7.60
N LEU A 60 2.65 -3.54 -7.74
CA LEU A 60 3.48 -4.55 -8.37
C LEU A 60 2.71 -5.27 -9.49
N ASP A 61 3.42 -5.69 -10.54
CA ASP A 61 2.87 -6.64 -11.50
C ASP A 61 2.85 -8.07 -10.95
N ASP A 62 2.34 -9.03 -11.72
CA ASP A 62 2.23 -10.43 -11.33
C ASP A 62 3.60 -11.13 -11.16
N ALA A 63 4.67 -10.55 -11.66
CA ALA A 63 6.04 -11.01 -11.45
C ALA A 63 6.73 -10.34 -10.26
N GLY A 64 6.03 -9.47 -9.52
CA GLY A 64 6.58 -8.73 -8.39
C GLY A 64 7.45 -7.54 -8.79
N LYS A 65 7.43 -7.13 -10.07
CA LYS A 65 8.15 -5.94 -10.53
C LYS A 65 7.42 -4.69 -10.10
N LEU A 66 8.18 -3.70 -9.62
CA LEU A 66 7.65 -2.39 -9.24
C LEU A 66 7.02 -1.68 -10.44
N MET A 67 5.73 -1.38 -10.33
CA MET A 67 4.96 -0.61 -11.32
C MET A 67 4.84 0.85 -10.89
N GLN A 68 4.49 1.09 -9.63
CA GLN A 68 4.29 2.42 -9.08
C GLN A 68 4.50 2.42 -7.56
N ILE A 69 4.94 3.55 -7.01
CA ILE A 69 5.01 3.78 -5.57
C ILE A 69 4.51 5.18 -5.25
N TRP A 70 3.67 5.29 -4.22
CA TRP A 70 3.25 6.55 -3.61
C TRP A 70 3.81 6.60 -2.19
N ARG A 71 4.67 7.58 -1.93
CA ARG A 71 5.40 7.71 -0.67
C ARG A 71 4.77 8.77 0.21
N GLY A 72 4.60 8.44 1.49
CA GLY A 72 4.15 9.38 2.51
C GLY A 72 2.72 9.87 2.30
N LEU A 73 2.45 11.04 2.88
CA LEU A 73 1.20 11.76 2.72
C LEU A 73 1.36 12.92 1.71
N PRO A 74 0.30 13.27 0.97
CA PRO A 74 -1.04 12.67 0.97
C PRO A 74 -1.09 11.31 0.22
N LEU A 75 -2.02 10.44 0.62
CA LEU A 75 -2.29 9.18 -0.07
C LEU A 75 -2.97 9.42 -1.45
N PRO A 76 -2.71 8.56 -2.45
CA PRO A 76 -3.24 8.71 -3.82
C PRO A 76 -4.75 8.50 -3.91
N LEU A 77 -5.36 8.88 -5.04
CA LEU A 77 -6.79 8.66 -5.24
C LEU A 77 -7.13 7.17 -5.33
N PHE A 78 -8.36 6.81 -4.92
CA PHE A 78 -8.80 5.42 -4.95
C PHE A 78 -8.77 4.83 -6.36
N ASP A 79 -9.13 5.59 -7.39
CA ASP A 79 -9.14 5.09 -8.77
C ASP A 79 -7.72 4.78 -9.28
N GLU A 80 -6.72 5.54 -8.82
CA GLU A 80 -5.31 5.29 -9.16
C GLU A 80 -4.82 3.96 -8.57
N VAL A 81 -5.17 3.67 -7.31
CA VAL A 81 -4.77 2.43 -6.64
C VAL A 81 -5.62 1.24 -7.09
N ALA A 82 -6.91 1.44 -7.33
CA ALA A 82 -7.85 0.41 -7.77
C ALA A 82 -7.42 -0.22 -9.10
N TYR A 83 -6.84 0.58 -10.01
CA TYR A 83 -6.28 0.08 -11.26
C TYR A 83 -5.27 -1.07 -11.04
N TYR A 84 -4.41 -0.95 -10.03
CA TYR A 84 -3.40 -1.98 -9.72
C TYR A 84 -3.94 -3.09 -8.81
N ALA A 85 -4.87 -2.76 -7.91
CA ALA A 85 -5.46 -3.72 -6.98
C ALA A 85 -6.46 -4.68 -7.66
N ALA A 86 -7.11 -4.27 -8.75
CA ALA A 86 -8.12 -5.08 -9.41
C ALA A 86 -7.54 -6.37 -10.01
N GLY A 87 -6.28 -6.36 -10.45
CA GLY A 87 -5.64 -7.46 -11.16
C GLY A 87 -6.35 -7.78 -12.49
N SER A 88 -5.63 -7.84 -13.60
CA SER A 88 -6.21 -8.38 -14.83
C SER A 88 -6.53 -9.86 -14.59
N SER A 89 -7.82 -10.19 -14.52
CA SER A 89 -8.32 -11.58 -14.47
C SER A 89 -8.01 -12.31 -15.78
#